data_AF-A0A243QBM1-F1
#
_entry.id   AF-A0A243QBM1-F1
#
_cell.length_a   1.000
_cell.length_b   1.000
_cell.length_c   1.000
_cell.angle_alpha   90.00
_cell.angle_beta   90.00
_cell.angle_gamma   90.00
#
_symmetry.space_group_name_H-M   'P 1'
#
loop_
_entity.id
_entity.type
_entity.pdbx_description
1 polymer ?
#
loop_
_entity_poly.entity_id
_entity_poly.type
_entity_poly.pdbx_seq_one_letter_code
_entity_poly.pdbx_strand_id
1 'polypeptide(L)'
;MPQPADWGERSVEAQAGDETSTLELYRTALQQRREHPALGDGTLTWLNAPAGVLAFHRDPGFTCVVNLSTEPYPLSDHTSVLLASGPVQDGLLAPDHAVWLEM
;
A
#
# COMPACT_ATOMS: atom_id res chain seq x y z
N MET A 1 19.65 -2.37 28.81
CA MET A 1 18.22 -2.79 28.86
C MET A 1 18.10 -4.06 28.03
N PRO A 2 17.44 -5.13 28.52
CA PRO A 2 17.23 -6.36 27.73
C PRO A 2 16.26 -6.09 26.58
N GLN A 3 16.39 -6.85 25.49
CA GLN A 3 15.45 -6.78 24.37
C GLN A 3 14.09 -7.40 24.76
N PRO A 4 12.98 -6.89 24.19
CA PRO A 4 11.66 -7.52 24.30
C PRO A 4 11.67 -8.97 23.79
N ALA A 5 10.82 -9.82 24.36
CA ALA A 5 10.78 -11.25 24.05
C ALA A 5 10.38 -11.56 22.59
N ASP A 6 9.63 -10.66 21.95
CA ASP A 6 9.14 -10.76 20.57
C ASP A 6 10.06 -10.08 19.54
N TRP A 7 11.25 -9.61 19.96
CA TRP A 7 12.17 -8.91 19.07
C TRP A 7 12.71 -9.80 17.94
N GLY A 8 12.94 -11.09 18.23
CA GLY A 8 13.47 -12.04 17.24
C GLY A 8 12.56 -12.20 16.02
N GLU A 9 11.24 -12.27 16.24
CA GLU A 9 10.23 -12.41 15.18
C GLU A 9 10.11 -11.15 14.32
N ARG A 10 10.53 -9.99 14.83
CA ARG A 10 10.55 -8.72 14.08
C ARG A 10 11.92 -8.40 13.46
N SER A 11 12.87 -9.32 13.53
CA SER A 11 14.21 -9.12 12.97
C SER A 11 14.20 -9.13 11.43
N VAL A 12 15.24 -8.53 10.84
CA VAL A 12 15.45 -8.60 9.38
C VAL A 12 15.60 -10.04 8.91
N GLU A 13 16.28 -10.89 9.68
CA GLU A 13 16.46 -12.30 9.36
C GLU A 13 15.13 -13.04 9.30
N ALA A 14 14.23 -12.81 10.25
CA ALA A 14 12.91 -13.45 10.30
C ALA A 14 11.98 -13.00 9.16
N GLN A 15 12.12 -11.76 8.68
CA GLN A 15 11.22 -11.20 7.64
C GLN A 15 11.78 -11.31 6.22
N ALA A 16 13.10 -11.45 6.04
CA ALA A 16 13.70 -11.46 4.71
C ALA A 16 13.21 -12.67 3.90
N GLY A 17 12.65 -12.40 2.72
CA GLY A 17 12.09 -13.42 1.84
C GLY A 17 10.68 -13.89 2.20
N ASP A 18 10.08 -13.40 3.28
CA ASP A 18 8.64 -13.56 3.53
C ASP A 18 7.88 -12.48 2.77
N GLU A 19 7.20 -12.86 1.68
CA GLU A 19 6.43 -11.99 0.79
C GLU A 19 5.30 -11.24 1.51
N THR A 20 4.86 -11.73 2.67
CA THR A 20 3.81 -11.11 3.49
C THR A 20 4.37 -10.20 4.59
N SER A 21 5.68 -10.13 4.73
CA SER A 21 6.33 -9.34 5.77
C SER A 21 6.32 -7.84 5.46
N THR A 22 6.35 -7.04 6.53
CA THR A 22 6.53 -5.60 6.43
C THR A 22 7.83 -5.24 5.69
N LEU A 23 8.91 -6.00 5.91
CA LEU A 23 10.19 -5.76 5.21
C LEU A 23 10.04 -5.86 3.69
N GLU A 24 9.46 -6.94 3.18
CA GLU A 24 9.29 -7.14 1.73
C GLU A 24 8.24 -6.18 1.13
N LEU A 25 7.20 -5.81 1.89
CA LEU A 25 6.27 -4.76 1.51
C LEU A 25 7.01 -3.43 1.24
N TYR A 26 7.87 -3.00 2.16
CA TYR A 26 8.64 -1.76 1.99
C TYR A 26 9.67 -1.86 0.88
N ARG A 27 10.32 -3.01 0.69
CA ARG A 27 11.25 -3.22 -0.43
C ARG A 27 10.54 -3.10 -1.78
N THR A 28 9.38 -3.73 -1.91
CA THR A 28 8.53 -3.64 -3.12
C THR A 28 8.05 -2.21 -3.35
N ALA A 29 7.58 -1.52 -2.30
CA ALA A 29 7.17 -0.12 -2.40
C ALA A 29 8.30 0.81 -2.90
N LEU A 30 9.52 0.61 -2.39
CA LEU A 30 10.69 1.37 -2.82
C LEU A 30 11.12 1.03 -4.25
N GLN A 31 10.95 -0.22 -4.69
CA GLN A 31 11.17 -0.60 -6.08
C GLN A 31 10.16 0.08 -7.00
N GLN A 32 8.86 -0.04 -6.71
CA GLN A 32 7.78 0.61 -7.45
C GLN A 32 7.99 2.13 -7.53
N ARG A 33 8.40 2.77 -6.43
CA ARG A 33 8.72 4.21 -6.42
C ARG A 33 9.84 4.59 -7.40
N ARG A 34 10.80 3.72 -7.66
CA ARG A 34 11.90 3.98 -8.62
C ARG A 34 11.48 3.74 -10.07
N GLU A 35 10.61 2.77 -10.29
CA GLU A 35 10.24 2.29 -11.63
C GLU A 35 9.04 3.06 -12.20
N HIS A 36 8.08 3.44 -11.37
CA HIS A 36 6.84 4.06 -11.83
C HIS A 36 7.01 5.56 -12.08
N PRO A 37 6.72 6.07 -13.29
CA PRO A 37 6.97 7.46 -13.67
C PRO A 37 6.23 8.49 -12.79
N ALA A 38 5.02 8.16 -12.32
CA ALA A 38 4.24 9.05 -11.45
C ALA A 38 4.73 9.12 -10.00
N LEU A 39 5.69 8.30 -9.57
CA LEU A 39 6.15 8.23 -8.18
C LEU A 39 7.42 9.05 -7.88
N GLY A 40 7.95 9.72 -8.89
CA GLY A 40 8.97 10.77 -8.75
C GLY A 40 8.34 12.14 -8.47
N ASP A 41 8.78 13.13 -9.23
CA ASP A 41 8.22 14.48 -9.20
C ASP A 41 6.84 14.53 -9.88
N GLY A 42 6.01 15.51 -9.50
CA GLY A 42 4.69 15.69 -10.10
C GLY A 42 3.61 16.06 -9.09
N THR A 43 2.47 16.48 -9.62
CA THR A 43 1.32 16.91 -8.83
C THR A 43 0.59 15.71 -8.23
N LEU A 44 0.10 15.88 -7.01
CA LEU A 44 -0.85 14.98 -6.38
C LEU A 44 -2.22 15.64 -6.39
N THR A 45 -3.23 14.90 -6.84
CA THR A 45 -4.64 15.34 -6.83
C THR A 45 -5.43 14.47 -5.87
N TRP A 46 -6.03 15.07 -4.85
CA TRP A 46 -6.91 14.35 -3.94
C TRP A 46 -8.18 13.89 -4.66
N LEU A 47 -8.58 12.65 -4.41
CA LEU A 47 -9.84 12.10 -4.90
C LEU A 47 -10.91 12.24 -3.80
N ASN A 48 -12.17 12.39 -4.21
CA ASN A 48 -13.28 12.37 -3.27
C ASN A 48 -13.42 10.95 -2.72
N ALA A 49 -13.35 10.83 -1.40
CA ALA A 49 -13.51 9.57 -0.68
C ALA A 49 -14.32 9.81 0.61
N PRO A 50 -15.01 8.79 1.13
CA PRO A 50 -15.74 8.91 2.40
C PRO A 50 -14.77 9.13 3.57
N ALA A 51 -15.31 9.56 4.71
CA ALA A 51 -14.53 9.74 5.93
C ALA A 51 -13.82 8.43 6.32
N GLY A 52 -12.52 8.54 6.66
CA GLY A 52 -11.68 7.38 6.97
C GLY A 52 -11.02 6.76 5.73
N VAL A 53 -11.30 7.21 4.51
CA VAL A 53 -10.58 6.76 3.32
C VAL A 53 -9.79 7.93 2.73
N LEU A 54 -8.49 7.72 2.54
CA LEU A 54 -7.61 8.66 1.86
C LEU A 54 -7.31 8.12 0.47
N ALA A 55 -7.62 8.90 -0.57
CA ALA A 55 -7.35 8.52 -1.94
C ALA A 55 -6.76 9.70 -2.72
N PHE A 56 -5.72 9.44 -3.52
CA PHE A 56 -5.13 10.45 -4.38
C PHE A 56 -4.59 9.83 -5.67
N HIS A 57 -4.59 10.66 -6.71
CA HIS A 57 -4.05 10.36 -8.04
C HIS A 57 -2.75 11.13 -8.29
N ARG A 58 -1.83 10.52 -9.04
CA ARG A 58 -0.64 11.17 -9.62
C ARG A 58 -0.52 10.77 -11.08
N ASP A 59 -0.22 11.75 -11.93
CA ASP A 59 0.03 11.49 -13.34
C ASP A 59 1.48 11.02 -13.59
N PRO A 60 1.69 10.12 -14.57
CA PRO A 60 0.65 9.38 -15.31
C PRO A 60 0.20 8.11 -14.55
N GLY A 61 -1.10 7.83 -14.53
CA GLY A 61 -1.59 6.46 -14.30
C GLY A 61 -1.53 5.89 -12.88
N PHE A 62 -1.27 6.68 -11.83
CA PHE A 62 -1.12 6.14 -10.48
C PHE A 62 -2.22 6.60 -9.52
N THR A 63 -2.85 5.66 -8.81
CA THR A 63 -3.72 5.97 -7.67
C THR A 63 -3.26 5.25 -6.40
N CYS A 64 -3.26 5.97 -5.27
CA CYS A 64 -3.05 5.40 -3.94
C CYS A 64 -4.34 5.53 -3.13
N VAL A 65 -4.72 4.45 -2.45
CA VAL A 65 -5.85 4.42 -1.52
C VAL A 65 -5.39 3.84 -0.19
N VAL A 66 -5.76 4.49 0.92
CA VAL A 66 -5.54 4.03 2.29
C VAL A 66 -6.89 4.00 3.02
N ASN A 67 -7.29 2.83 3.49
CA ASN A 67 -8.52 2.64 4.23
C ASN A 67 -8.24 2.64 5.74
N LEU A 68 -8.47 3.79 6.37
CA LEU A 68 -8.41 3.99 7.81
C LEU A 68 -9.80 3.93 8.47
N SER A 69 -10.82 3.52 7.70
CA SER A 69 -12.19 3.34 8.19
C SER A 69 -12.36 1.94 8.78
N THR A 70 -13.53 1.69 9.37
CA THR A 70 -13.88 0.36 9.91
C THR A 70 -14.59 -0.53 8.90
N GLU A 71 -14.82 -0.05 7.67
CA GLU A 71 -15.58 -0.76 6.64
C GLU A 71 -14.70 -1.05 5.41
N PRO A 72 -14.92 -2.17 4.69
CA PRO A 72 -14.27 -2.40 3.40
C PRO A 72 -14.61 -1.30 2.40
N TYR A 73 -13.60 -0.84 1.66
CA TYR A 73 -13.74 0.23 0.67
C TYR A 73 -13.66 -0.34 -0.77
N PRO A 74 -14.65 -0.07 -1.64
CA PRO A 74 -14.60 -0.49 -3.04
C PRO A 74 -13.59 0.34 -3.83
N LEU A 75 -12.66 -0.36 -4.48
CA LEU A 75 -11.69 0.27 -5.37
C LEU A 75 -12.34 0.64 -6.71
N SER A 76 -11.89 1.76 -7.28
CA SER A 76 -12.28 2.17 -8.63
C SER A 76 -11.73 1.20 -9.68
N ASP A 77 -12.28 1.24 -10.89
CA ASP A 77 -11.69 0.56 -12.05
C ASP A 77 -10.20 0.93 -12.19
N HIS A 78 -9.39 -0.08 -12.44
CA HIS A 78 -7.93 0.02 -12.53
C HIS A 78 -7.41 -1.11 -13.42
N THR A 79 -6.24 -0.90 -14.02
CA THR A 79 -5.58 -1.89 -14.86
C THR A 79 -4.92 -2.99 -14.04
N SER A 80 -4.23 -2.65 -12.95
CA SER A 80 -3.60 -3.64 -12.06
C SER A 80 -3.29 -3.09 -10.66
N VAL A 81 -3.07 -3.99 -9.70
CA VAL A 81 -2.56 -3.66 -8.36
C VAL A 81 -1.03 -3.69 -8.40
N LEU A 82 -0.41 -2.55 -8.12
CA LEU A 82 1.06 -2.41 -8.06
C LEU A 82 1.64 -2.85 -6.71
N LEU A 83 0.89 -2.60 -5.62
CA LEU A 83 1.27 -2.92 -4.25
C LEU A 83 0.01 -2.97 -3.37
N ALA A 84 -0.07 -3.91 -2.43
CA ALA A 84 -1.08 -3.91 -1.39
C ALA A 84 -0.45 -4.28 -0.05
N SER A 85 -0.84 -3.61 1.04
CA SER A 85 -0.38 -3.96 2.39
C SER A 85 -1.11 -5.17 3.00
N GLY A 86 -2.04 -5.74 2.25
CA GLY A 86 -2.80 -6.94 2.59
C GLY A 86 -3.70 -7.36 1.43
N PRO A 87 -4.54 -8.38 1.61
CA PRO A 87 -5.34 -8.93 0.53
C PRO A 87 -6.39 -7.92 0.03
N VAL A 88 -6.49 -7.80 -1.30
CA VAL A 88 -7.61 -7.16 -1.98
C VAL A 88 -8.50 -8.28 -2.52
N GLN A 89 -9.74 -8.35 -2.04
CA GLN A 89 -10.68 -9.43 -2.38
C GLN A 89 -11.93 -8.82 -3.00
N ASP A 90 -12.36 -9.34 -4.15
CA ASP A 90 -13.55 -8.88 -4.86
C ASP A 90 -13.59 -7.35 -5.13
N GLY A 91 -12.42 -6.75 -5.35
CA GLY A 91 -12.28 -5.29 -5.56
C GLY A 91 -12.43 -4.45 -4.30
N LEU A 92 -12.41 -5.07 -3.11
CA LEU A 92 -12.52 -4.40 -1.82
C LEU A 92 -11.17 -4.32 -1.10
N LEU A 93 -10.87 -3.13 -0.59
CA LEU A 93 -9.76 -2.87 0.33
C LEU A 93 -10.27 -2.93 1.77
N ALA A 94 -9.79 -3.92 2.53
CA ALA A 94 -10.16 -4.08 3.94
C ALA A 94 -9.67 -2.90 4.81
N PRO A 95 -10.25 -2.70 6.00
CA PRO A 95 -9.76 -1.76 7.02
C PRO A 95 -8.25 -1.93 7.30
N ASP A 96 -7.59 -0.83 7.66
CA ASP A 96 -6.16 -0.76 8.00
C ASP A 96 -5.20 -1.18 6.86
N HIS A 97 -5.69 -1.25 5.63
CA HIS A 97 -4.89 -1.56 4.45
C HIS A 97 -4.74 -0.38 3.48
N ALA A 98 -3.69 -0.46 2.68
CA ALA A 98 -3.38 0.47 1.60
C ALA A 98 -3.13 -0.29 0.31
N VAL A 99 -3.45 0.33 -0.83
CA VAL A 99 -3.21 -0.21 -2.16
C VAL A 99 -2.72 0.89 -3.11
N TRP A 100 -1.80 0.51 -3.99
CA TRP A 100 -1.35 1.29 -5.13
C TRP A 100 -1.85 0.64 -6.41
N LEU A 101 -2.46 1.44 -7.28
CA LEU A 101 -3.14 1.01 -8.49
C LEU A 101 -2.51 1.66 -9.71
N GLU A 102 -2.36 0.88 -10.77
CA GLU A 102 -2.16 1.35 -12.14
C GLU A 102 -3.51 1.61 -12.78
N MET A 103 -3.69 2.79 -13.36
CA MET A 103 -4.95 3.24 -13.96
C MET A 103 -5.01 2.90 -15.45
#